data_AF-A0A7Y9ENG2-F1
#
_entry.id   AF-A0A7Y9ENG2-F1
#
_cell.length_a   1.000
_cell.length_b   1.000
_cell.length_c   1.000
_cell.angle_alpha   90.00
_cell.angle_beta   90.00
_cell.angle_gamma   90.00
#
_symmetry.space_group_name_H-M   'P 1'
#
loop_
_entity.id
_entity.type
_entity.pdbx_description
1 polymer ?
#
loop_
_entity_poly.entity_id
_entity_poly.type
_entity_poly.pdbx_seq_one_letter_code
_entity_poly.pdbx_strand_id
1 'polypeptide(L)'
;MITPVDVGPYRSALVIRYEDGVDDALLSALADATGLTFAYYGNGGFGGETLADVYADASGRTLLIEVAADEVGVKAVFVRAESADEAVAIRAVIGEHVQVWTEQTLRAQLEGTLSDAPWTLVALMMATGGAEPDPETADLLQRALGHGDGDVREAAEYARAVAAELVHAPVVMREAPRERPTGVLAPARPVEGEEDWVTVRPGIPNRAVPRPVVWVRLATDDAERAAVWAFTEDWNIAVVGRDTDGSGWKEAIYTTMDEETALHIVEHPALGTVVHTAVHGTHAEATAAALREALGGEILDGAPPGLERTARSPKADRPSGGRFRRSRSGRRRPR
;
A
#
# COMPACT_ATOMS: atom_id res chain seq x y z
N MET A 1 9.59 7.44 -5.40
CA MET A 1 10.03 8.72 -6.03
C MET A 1 8.98 9.77 -5.69
N ILE A 2 9.38 10.97 -5.26
CA ILE A 2 8.44 12.08 -5.00
C ILE A 2 8.24 12.82 -6.33
N THR A 3 7.01 12.97 -6.80
CA THR A 3 6.74 13.63 -8.08
C THR A 3 5.45 14.45 -8.02
N PRO A 4 5.48 15.73 -8.45
CA PRO A 4 4.24 16.47 -8.72
C PRO A 4 3.47 15.78 -9.85
N VAL A 5 2.16 15.60 -9.68
CA VAL A 5 1.32 15.00 -10.73
C VAL A 5 0.81 16.11 -11.64
N ASP A 6 0.96 15.96 -12.96
CA ASP A 6 0.36 16.87 -13.93
C ASP A 6 -1.16 16.68 -13.93
N VAL A 7 -1.93 17.77 -13.84
CA VAL A 7 -3.37 17.69 -13.58
C VAL A 7 -4.17 18.44 -14.62
N GLY A 8 -5.27 17.83 -15.07
CA GLY A 8 -6.26 18.51 -15.89
C GLY A 8 -6.78 19.79 -15.22
N PRO A 9 -7.11 20.84 -16.01
CA PRO A 9 -7.45 22.15 -15.47
C PRO A 9 -8.84 22.19 -14.83
N TYR A 10 -9.71 21.23 -15.12
CA TYR A 10 -11.08 21.20 -14.60
C TYR A 10 -11.12 20.52 -13.25
N ARG A 11 -11.61 21.27 -12.25
CA ARG A 11 -11.62 20.88 -10.84
C ARG A 11 -13.04 20.64 -10.38
N SER A 12 -13.25 19.54 -9.67
CA SER A 12 -14.46 19.33 -8.88
C SER A 12 -14.09 18.67 -7.55
N ALA A 13 -14.90 18.87 -6.52
CA ALA A 13 -14.74 18.20 -5.25
C ALA A 13 -16.09 17.91 -4.61
N LEU A 14 -16.12 16.82 -3.86
CA LEU A 14 -17.27 16.35 -3.11
C LEU A 14 -16.77 15.96 -1.72
N VAL A 15 -17.28 16.60 -0.69
CA VAL A 15 -17.05 16.12 0.69
C VAL A 15 -17.87 14.87 0.87
N ILE A 16 -17.28 13.85 1.48
CA ILE A 16 -17.91 12.55 1.72
C ILE A 16 -17.85 12.24 3.22
N ARG A 17 -18.53 11.17 3.65
CA ARG A 17 -18.36 10.69 5.02
C ARG A 17 -16.94 10.17 5.19
N TYR A 18 -16.42 10.26 6.40
CA TYR A 18 -15.05 9.89 6.68
C TYR A 18 -14.80 8.37 6.50
N GLU A 19 -15.82 7.55 6.74
CA GLU A 19 -15.80 6.10 6.51
C GLU A 19 -15.95 5.68 5.04
N ASP A 20 -16.43 6.59 4.18
CA ASP A 20 -16.50 6.36 2.74
C ASP A 20 -15.12 6.64 2.11
N GLY A 21 -14.91 6.19 0.87
CA GLY A 21 -13.66 6.39 0.15
C GLY A 21 -13.73 5.88 -1.29
N VAL A 22 -12.58 5.90 -1.96
CA VAL A 22 -12.42 5.33 -3.31
C VAL A 22 -12.20 3.83 -3.20
N ASP A 23 -13.27 3.06 -3.37
CA ASP A 23 -13.25 1.59 -3.37
C ASP A 23 -13.41 0.98 -4.77
N ASP A 24 -13.22 -0.34 -4.87
CA ASP A 24 -13.34 -1.08 -6.13
C ASP A 24 -14.72 -0.93 -6.79
N ALA A 25 -15.78 -0.75 -5.99
CA ALA A 25 -17.14 -0.61 -6.49
C ALA A 25 -17.33 0.76 -7.18
N LEU A 26 -16.82 1.83 -6.58
CA LEU A 26 -16.79 3.16 -7.19
C LEU A 26 -15.89 3.19 -8.42
N LEU A 27 -14.71 2.58 -8.37
CA LEU A 27 -13.79 2.51 -9.52
C LEU A 27 -14.44 1.77 -10.71
N SER A 28 -15.15 0.67 -10.44
CA SER A 28 -15.90 -0.05 -11.49
C SER A 28 -17.04 0.79 -12.06
N ALA A 29 -17.82 1.48 -11.21
CA ALA A 29 -18.91 2.34 -11.66
C ALA A 29 -18.41 3.51 -12.52
N LEU A 30 -17.26 4.10 -12.16
CA LEU A 30 -16.60 5.13 -12.95
C LEU A 30 -16.18 4.59 -14.32
N ALA A 31 -15.58 3.39 -14.38
CA ALA A 31 -15.20 2.77 -15.64
C ALA A 31 -16.41 2.51 -16.54
N ASP A 32 -17.52 2.02 -16.00
CA ASP A 32 -18.73 1.74 -16.76
C ASP A 32 -19.40 3.02 -17.31
N ALA A 33 -19.42 4.09 -16.51
CA ALA A 33 -20.10 5.33 -16.88
C ALA A 33 -19.27 6.27 -17.77
N THR A 34 -17.96 6.31 -17.56
CA THR A 34 -17.06 7.29 -18.21
C THR A 34 -16.11 6.66 -19.23
N GLY A 35 -15.94 5.33 -19.20
CA GLY A 35 -14.93 4.62 -19.98
C GLY A 35 -13.51 4.79 -19.46
N LEU A 36 -13.32 5.47 -18.33
CA LEU A 36 -12.01 5.71 -17.70
C LEU A 36 -11.74 4.68 -16.61
N THR A 37 -10.60 3.99 -16.73
CA THR A 37 -10.12 3.11 -15.66
C THR A 37 -9.11 3.85 -14.81
N PHE A 38 -9.43 4.01 -13.52
CA PHE A 38 -8.54 4.60 -12.54
C PHE A 38 -7.79 3.50 -11.79
N ALA A 39 -6.50 3.69 -11.59
CA ALA A 39 -5.66 2.82 -10.78
C ALA A 39 -4.94 3.63 -9.72
N TYR A 40 -4.67 3.02 -8.57
CA TYR A 40 -3.89 3.65 -7.52
C TYR A 40 -2.53 4.11 -8.03
N TYR A 41 -2.23 5.39 -7.86
CA TYR A 41 -1.02 6.04 -8.34
C TYR A 41 0.01 6.23 -7.21
N GLY A 42 -0.45 6.49 -5.99
CA GLY A 42 0.38 6.64 -4.79
C GLY A 42 -0.28 7.53 -3.74
N ASN A 43 0.40 7.72 -2.61
CA ASN A 43 -0.05 8.57 -1.51
C ASN A 43 0.87 9.80 -1.32
N GLY A 44 0.35 10.86 -0.70
CA GLY A 44 1.10 12.08 -0.46
C GLY A 44 0.25 13.17 0.18
N GLY A 45 0.41 14.40 -0.31
CA GLY A 45 -0.32 15.56 0.19
C GLY A 45 -0.11 16.81 -0.66
N PHE A 46 -0.59 17.96 -0.17
CA PHE A 46 -0.54 19.24 -0.88
C PHE A 46 0.53 20.22 -0.35
N GLY A 47 1.45 19.72 0.48
CA GLY A 47 2.53 20.50 1.08
C GLY A 47 2.29 20.93 2.53
N GLY A 48 1.13 20.62 3.10
CA GLY A 48 0.84 20.74 4.53
C GLY A 48 0.26 19.45 5.13
N GLU A 49 -0.69 19.60 6.05
CA GLU A 49 -1.23 18.51 6.89
C GLU A 49 -2.26 17.64 6.16
N THR A 50 -2.75 18.09 5.01
CA THR A 50 -3.70 17.32 4.19
C THR A 50 -3.06 16.11 3.52
N LEU A 51 -3.60 14.93 3.82
CA LEU A 51 -3.18 13.67 3.23
C LEU A 51 -3.99 13.38 1.96
N ALA A 52 -3.35 12.75 0.97
CA ALA A 52 -3.98 12.41 -0.29
C ALA A 52 -3.61 11.01 -0.79
N ASP A 53 -4.61 10.22 -1.16
CA ASP A 53 -4.46 9.03 -1.99
C ASP A 53 -4.89 9.36 -3.43
N VAL A 54 -3.99 9.14 -4.38
CA VAL A 54 -4.19 9.54 -5.78
C VAL A 54 -4.42 8.31 -6.62
N TYR A 55 -5.44 8.37 -7.46
CA TYR A 55 -5.76 7.39 -8.50
C TYR A 55 -5.72 8.11 -9.83
N ALA A 56 -5.05 7.52 -10.81
CA ALA A 56 -4.84 8.11 -12.12
C ALA A 56 -5.46 7.23 -13.20
N ASP A 57 -5.98 7.87 -14.25
CA ASP A 57 -6.32 7.18 -15.48
C ASP A 57 -5.04 6.68 -16.21
N ALA A 58 -5.21 5.86 -17.25
CA ALA A 58 -4.08 5.32 -18.01
C ALA A 58 -3.20 6.42 -18.65
N SER A 59 -3.75 7.60 -18.95
CA SER A 59 -2.97 8.71 -19.49
C SER A 59 -2.26 9.55 -18.42
N GLY A 60 -2.66 9.42 -17.15
CA GLY A 60 -2.15 10.19 -16.03
C GLY A 60 -2.60 11.64 -16.00
N ARG A 61 -3.65 11.99 -16.76
CA ARG A 61 -4.13 13.38 -16.94
C ARG A 61 -5.46 13.63 -16.24
N THR A 62 -6.21 12.56 -15.98
CA THR A 62 -7.41 12.60 -15.14
C THR A 62 -7.12 11.90 -13.84
N LEU A 63 -7.36 12.60 -12.73
CA LEU A 63 -7.12 12.10 -11.39
C LEU A 63 -8.40 12.09 -10.57
N LEU A 64 -8.50 11.04 -9.78
CA LEU A 64 -9.37 10.95 -8.62
C LEU A 64 -8.48 10.99 -7.39
N ILE A 65 -8.75 11.90 -6.46
CA ILE A 65 -7.88 12.14 -5.30
C ILE A 65 -8.76 12.06 -4.06
N GLU A 66 -8.55 11.05 -3.22
CA GLU A 66 -9.11 11.02 -1.88
C GLU A 66 -8.24 11.91 -0.98
N VAL A 67 -8.83 12.94 -0.39
CA VAL A 67 -8.14 13.93 0.44
C VAL A 67 -8.74 13.93 1.84
N ALA A 68 -7.89 13.87 2.85
CA ALA A 68 -8.29 13.90 4.25
C ALA A 68 -7.59 15.02 5.02
N ALA A 69 -8.37 15.73 5.83
CA ALA A 69 -7.89 16.60 6.90
C ALA A 69 -8.20 15.90 8.23
N ASP A 70 -7.31 14.99 8.62
CA ASP A 70 -7.55 14.04 9.73
C ASP A 70 -7.74 14.74 11.08
N GLU A 71 -7.05 15.86 11.31
CA GLU A 71 -7.15 16.62 12.56
C GLU A 71 -8.59 17.08 12.86
N VAL A 72 -9.38 17.30 11.82
CA VAL A 72 -10.76 17.80 11.91
C VAL A 72 -11.80 16.78 11.43
N GLY A 73 -11.37 15.57 11.06
CA GLY A 73 -12.25 14.48 10.65
C GLY A 73 -13.01 14.74 9.35
N VAL A 74 -12.42 15.48 8.41
CA VAL A 74 -13.05 15.82 7.12
C VAL A 74 -12.38 15.05 5.99
N LYS A 75 -13.19 14.46 5.10
CA LYS A 75 -12.72 13.77 3.90
C LYS A 75 -13.46 14.27 2.66
N ALA A 76 -12.74 14.37 1.54
CA ALA A 76 -13.31 14.73 0.26
C ALA A 76 -12.70 13.92 -0.88
N VAL A 77 -13.43 13.80 -1.98
CA VAL A 77 -12.94 13.24 -3.23
C VAL A 77 -12.83 14.37 -4.24
N PHE A 78 -11.61 14.63 -4.71
CA PHE A 78 -11.36 15.60 -5.76
C PHE A 78 -11.25 14.92 -7.10
N VAL A 79 -11.74 15.63 -8.11
CA VAL A 79 -11.62 15.29 -9.51
C VAL A 79 -10.77 16.36 -10.17
N ARG A 80 -9.75 15.94 -10.91
CA ARG A 80 -8.98 16.75 -11.84
C ARG A 80 -9.13 16.12 -13.21
N ALA A 81 -9.73 16.80 -14.17
CA ALA A 81 -10.01 16.22 -15.49
C ALA A 81 -9.56 17.12 -16.64
N GLU A 82 -9.33 16.51 -17.80
CA GLU A 82 -8.96 17.23 -19.02
C GLU A 82 -10.11 18.08 -19.59
N SER A 83 -11.37 17.76 -19.24
CA SER A 83 -12.56 18.48 -19.69
C SER A 83 -13.59 18.69 -18.59
N ALA A 84 -14.42 19.72 -18.75
CA ALA A 84 -15.53 20.01 -17.83
C ALA A 84 -16.59 18.89 -17.83
N ASP A 85 -16.94 18.37 -19.01
CA ASP A 85 -17.95 17.31 -19.16
C ASP A 85 -17.52 16.03 -18.43
N GLU A 86 -16.24 15.70 -18.49
CA GLU A 86 -15.67 14.55 -17.78
C GLU A 86 -15.66 14.76 -16.27
N ALA A 87 -15.25 15.94 -15.79
CA ALA A 87 -15.32 16.26 -14.37
C ALA A 87 -16.77 16.16 -13.83
N VAL A 88 -17.75 16.62 -14.61
CA VAL A 88 -19.18 16.54 -14.28
C VAL A 88 -19.66 15.09 -14.26
N ALA A 89 -19.28 14.27 -15.25
CA ALA A 89 -19.66 12.87 -15.32
C ALA A 89 -19.11 12.06 -14.13
N ILE A 90 -17.81 12.23 -13.82
CA ILE A 90 -17.17 11.58 -12.66
C ILE A 90 -17.86 12.01 -11.36
N ARG A 91 -18.08 13.31 -11.17
CA ARG A 91 -18.77 13.85 -10.00
C ARG A 91 -20.18 13.27 -9.84
N ALA A 92 -20.93 13.11 -10.93
CA ALA A 92 -22.26 12.53 -10.89
C ALA A 92 -22.23 11.07 -10.40
N VAL A 93 -21.31 10.26 -10.92
CA VAL A 93 -21.14 8.86 -10.50
C VAL A 93 -20.78 8.75 -9.02
N ILE A 94 -19.86 9.59 -8.53
CA ILE A 94 -19.52 9.63 -7.10
C ILE A 94 -20.77 9.95 -6.26
N GLY A 95 -21.55 10.97 -6.65
CA GLY A 95 -22.76 11.36 -5.93
C GLY A 95 -23.91 10.34 -5.98
N GLU A 96 -23.91 9.42 -6.95
CA GLU A 96 -24.83 8.29 -6.99
C GLU A 96 -24.38 7.12 -6.10
N HIS A 97 -23.07 7.01 -5.83
CA HIS A 97 -22.50 5.90 -5.08
C HIS A 97 -22.39 6.18 -3.58
N VAL A 98 -22.03 7.40 -3.21
CA VAL A 98 -21.80 7.81 -1.81
C VAL A 98 -22.59 9.06 -1.47
N GLN A 99 -22.85 9.25 -0.18
CA GLN A 99 -23.45 10.49 0.30
C GLN A 99 -22.42 11.61 0.17
N VAL A 100 -22.80 12.69 -0.51
CA VAL A 100 -21.90 13.80 -0.81
C VAL A 100 -22.45 15.14 -0.33
N TRP A 101 -21.54 16.03 0.04
CA TRP A 101 -21.82 17.44 0.28
C TRP A 101 -21.01 18.30 -0.69
N THR A 102 -21.73 19.21 -1.35
CA THR A 102 -21.15 20.20 -2.26
C THR A 102 -20.86 21.49 -1.52
N GLU A 103 -20.05 22.37 -2.10
CA GLU A 103 -19.81 23.73 -1.59
C GLU A 103 -21.14 24.44 -1.27
N GLN A 104 -22.09 24.44 -2.21
CA GLN A 104 -23.42 25.03 -2.03
C GLN A 104 -24.18 24.43 -0.84
N THR A 105 -24.11 23.11 -0.65
CA THR A 105 -24.81 22.42 0.44
C THR A 105 -24.21 22.77 1.79
N LEU A 106 -22.88 22.76 1.90
CA LEU A 106 -22.17 23.10 3.13
C LEU A 106 -22.32 24.56 3.50
N ARG A 107 -22.28 25.46 2.51
CA ARG A 107 -22.52 26.89 2.73
C ARG A 107 -23.91 27.14 3.31
N ALA A 108 -24.94 26.51 2.72
CA ALA A 108 -26.31 26.64 3.21
C ALA A 108 -26.48 26.11 4.64
N GLN A 109 -25.75 25.06 5.03
CA GLN A 109 -25.74 24.56 6.40
C GLN A 109 -25.08 25.58 7.36
N LEU A 110 -23.93 26.11 6.97
CA LEU A 110 -23.12 27.02 7.78
C LEU A 110 -23.76 28.40 8.01
N GLU A 111 -24.58 28.90 7.09
CA GLU A 111 -25.25 30.21 7.23
C GLU A 111 -26.06 30.35 8.53
N GLY A 112 -26.53 29.23 9.11
CA GLY A 112 -27.27 29.20 10.37
C GLY A 112 -26.54 28.62 11.57
N THR A 113 -25.37 27.99 11.39
CA THR A 113 -24.72 27.16 12.42
C THR A 113 -23.23 27.46 12.60
N LEU A 114 -22.74 28.58 12.08
CA LEU A 114 -21.31 28.93 12.11
C LEU A 114 -20.71 28.88 13.52
N SER A 115 -21.45 29.34 14.54
CA SER A 115 -21.00 29.31 15.93
C SER A 115 -21.12 27.93 16.58
N ASP A 116 -22.04 27.08 16.11
CA ASP A 116 -22.28 25.76 16.69
C ASP A 116 -21.32 24.70 16.13
N ALA A 117 -20.89 24.85 14.88
CA ALA A 117 -20.04 23.90 14.18
C ALA A 117 -18.99 24.61 13.29
N PRO A 118 -18.11 25.45 13.85
CA PRO A 118 -17.18 26.30 13.10
C PRO A 118 -16.21 25.50 12.21
N TRP A 119 -15.80 24.30 12.65
CA TRP A 119 -14.89 23.44 11.89
C TRP A 119 -15.48 22.90 10.58
N THR A 120 -16.79 23.02 10.36
CA THR A 120 -17.43 22.74 9.06
C THR A 120 -16.92 23.69 7.97
N LEU A 121 -16.32 24.84 8.33
CA LEU A 121 -15.61 25.71 7.39
C LEU A 121 -14.50 24.95 6.64
N VAL A 122 -13.82 23.99 7.27
CA VAL A 122 -12.79 23.18 6.60
C VAL A 122 -13.43 22.31 5.53
N ALA A 123 -14.54 21.65 5.84
CA ALA A 123 -15.31 20.88 4.86
C ALA A 123 -15.77 21.77 3.69
N LEU A 124 -16.28 22.98 3.98
CA LEU A 124 -16.67 23.93 2.94
C LEU A 124 -15.48 24.29 2.03
N MET A 125 -14.30 24.53 2.59
CA MET A 125 -13.11 24.84 1.81
C MET A 125 -12.55 23.63 1.05
N MET A 126 -12.63 22.42 1.60
CA MET A 126 -12.28 21.20 0.87
C MET A 126 -13.25 20.94 -0.29
N ALA A 127 -14.52 21.32 -0.16
CA ALA A 127 -15.53 21.18 -1.22
C ALA A 127 -15.28 22.08 -2.44
N THR A 128 -14.40 23.09 -2.34
CA THR A 128 -13.95 23.86 -3.51
C THR A 128 -12.89 23.08 -4.30
N GLY A 129 -12.27 22.06 -3.68
CA GLY A 129 -11.20 21.28 -4.27
C GLY A 129 -10.03 22.15 -4.70
N GLY A 130 -9.74 23.26 -4.01
CA GLY A 130 -8.70 24.21 -4.41
C GLY A 130 -9.01 25.03 -5.67
N ALA A 131 -10.25 25.00 -6.18
CA ALA A 131 -10.71 26.03 -7.10
C ALA A 131 -10.94 27.36 -6.34
N GLU A 132 -11.11 28.45 -7.10
CA GLU A 132 -11.58 29.71 -6.52
C GLU A 132 -12.98 29.48 -5.92
N PRO A 133 -13.21 29.79 -4.63
CA PRO A 133 -14.51 29.60 -4.00
C PRO A 133 -15.57 30.51 -4.62
N ASP A 134 -16.84 30.12 -4.56
CA ASP A 134 -17.93 31.00 -4.94
C ASP A 134 -17.88 32.31 -4.13
N PRO A 135 -18.29 33.45 -4.69
CA PRO A 135 -18.24 34.74 -3.98
C PRO A 135 -18.93 34.73 -2.60
N GLU A 136 -20.03 33.99 -2.46
CA GLU A 136 -20.79 33.86 -1.21
C GLU A 136 -20.04 32.99 -0.18
N THR A 137 -19.28 31.98 -0.65
CA THR A 137 -18.39 31.17 0.20
C THR A 137 -17.20 32.00 0.68
N ALA A 138 -16.60 32.79 -0.22
CA ALA A 138 -15.52 33.71 0.12
C ALA A 138 -15.96 34.78 1.14
N ASP A 139 -17.16 35.35 0.98
CA ASP A 139 -17.74 36.29 1.95
C ASP A 139 -17.98 35.63 3.31
N LEU A 140 -18.53 34.41 3.34
CA LEU A 140 -18.73 33.66 4.59
C LEU A 140 -17.39 33.42 5.32
N LEU A 141 -16.35 32.99 4.61
CA LEU A 141 -15.01 32.81 5.18
C LEU A 141 -14.45 34.13 5.72
N GLN A 142 -14.61 35.23 4.98
CA GLN A 142 -14.13 36.55 5.40
C GLN A 142 -14.86 37.05 6.66
N ARG A 143 -16.18 36.79 6.77
CA ARG A 143 -16.96 37.08 7.98
C ARG A 143 -16.51 36.22 9.16
N ALA A 144 -16.21 34.94 8.95
CA ALA A 144 -15.73 34.04 9.98
C ALA A 144 -14.34 34.45 10.52
N LEU A 145 -13.43 34.91 9.65
CA LEU A 145 -12.12 35.44 10.04
C LEU A 145 -12.22 36.71 10.91
N GLY A 146 -13.25 37.53 10.69
CA GLY A 146 -13.55 38.72 11.48
C GLY A 146 -14.47 38.48 12.67
N HIS A 147 -14.80 37.23 12.98
CA HIS A 147 -15.79 36.89 14.00
C HIS A 147 -15.30 37.20 15.42
N GLY A 148 -16.24 37.61 16.29
CA GLY A 148 -15.92 37.94 17.69
C GLY A 148 -15.59 36.73 18.56
N ASP A 149 -16.06 35.56 18.16
CA ASP A 149 -15.76 34.27 18.79
C ASP A 149 -14.36 33.77 18.36
N GLY A 150 -13.57 33.31 19.33
CA GLY A 150 -12.22 32.77 19.09
C GLY A 150 -12.25 31.49 18.26
N ASP A 151 -13.17 30.58 18.55
CA ASP A 151 -13.21 29.25 17.94
C ASP A 151 -13.60 29.33 16.46
N VAL A 152 -14.54 30.24 16.13
CA VAL A 152 -14.94 30.52 14.74
C VAL A 152 -13.78 31.09 13.93
N ARG A 153 -13.03 32.02 14.52
CA ARG A 153 -11.89 32.65 13.86
C ARG A 153 -10.73 31.67 13.66
N GLU A 154 -10.44 30.82 14.65
CA GLU A 154 -9.44 29.76 14.53
C GLU A 154 -9.80 28.77 13.41
N ALA A 155 -11.04 28.27 13.40
CA ALA A 155 -11.50 27.38 12.35
C ALA A 155 -11.42 28.04 10.95
N ALA A 156 -11.73 29.34 10.85
CA ALA A 156 -11.62 30.08 9.59
C ALA A 156 -10.16 30.29 9.15
N GLU A 157 -9.24 30.54 10.08
CA GLU A 157 -7.80 30.66 9.79
C GLU A 157 -7.24 29.33 9.28
N TYR A 158 -7.60 28.22 9.92
CA TYR A 158 -7.19 26.88 9.49
C TYR A 158 -7.84 26.49 8.15
N ALA A 159 -9.15 26.72 7.97
CA ALA A 159 -9.83 26.48 6.69
C ALA A 159 -9.19 27.27 5.53
N ARG A 160 -8.72 28.50 5.78
CA ARG A 160 -7.97 29.28 4.79
C ARG A 160 -6.59 28.68 4.49
N ALA A 161 -5.89 28.14 5.49
CA ALA A 161 -4.62 27.45 5.29
C ALA A 161 -4.80 26.21 4.41
N VAL A 162 -5.78 25.36 4.75
CA VAL A 162 -6.18 24.20 3.94
C VAL A 162 -6.50 24.63 2.51
N ALA A 163 -7.34 25.65 2.32
CA ALA A 163 -7.68 26.13 0.98
C ALA A 163 -6.45 26.56 0.16
N ALA A 164 -5.48 27.22 0.79
CA ALA A 164 -4.25 27.65 0.12
C ALA A 164 -3.39 26.47 -0.35
N GLU A 165 -3.35 25.38 0.43
CA GLU A 165 -2.63 24.15 0.05
C GLU A 165 -3.28 23.48 -1.16
N LEU A 166 -4.61 23.30 -1.14
CA LEU A 166 -5.34 22.52 -2.16
C LEU A 166 -5.31 23.15 -3.56
N VAL A 167 -4.88 24.41 -3.69
CA VAL A 167 -4.67 25.07 -4.98
C VAL A 167 -3.55 24.39 -5.78
N HIS A 168 -2.56 23.84 -5.07
CA HIS A 168 -1.40 23.19 -5.65
C HIS A 168 -1.71 21.79 -6.21
N ALA A 169 -0.83 21.29 -7.07
CA ALA A 169 -0.88 19.89 -7.49
C ALA A 169 -0.43 18.99 -6.31
N PRO A 170 -1.03 17.80 -6.13
CA PRO A 170 -0.60 16.88 -5.10
C PRO A 170 0.84 16.42 -5.37
N VAL A 171 1.62 16.35 -4.30
CA VAL A 171 2.97 15.79 -4.32
C VAL A 171 2.86 14.36 -3.84
N VAL A 172 3.11 13.41 -4.75
CA VAL A 172 2.86 12.00 -4.49
C VAL A 172 4.18 11.25 -4.33
N MET A 173 4.24 10.43 -3.30
CA MET A 173 5.21 9.35 -3.18
C MET A 173 4.66 8.14 -3.92
N ARG A 174 5.25 7.88 -5.09
CA ARG A 174 5.02 6.59 -5.76
C ARG A 174 5.83 5.53 -5.03
N GLU A 175 5.18 4.42 -4.67
CA GLU A 175 5.92 3.17 -4.47
C GLU A 175 6.76 2.96 -5.74
N ALA A 176 8.07 2.82 -5.58
CA ALA A 176 8.90 2.45 -6.73
C ALA A 176 8.30 1.16 -7.31
N PRO A 177 8.19 1.03 -8.64
CA PRO A 177 7.82 -0.26 -9.21
C PRO A 177 8.73 -1.29 -8.57
N ARG A 178 8.16 -2.28 -7.86
CA ARG A 178 8.93 -3.28 -7.14
C ARG A 178 9.85 -3.93 -8.16
N GLU A 179 11.14 -3.58 -8.10
CA GLU A 179 12.11 -4.17 -9.01
C GLU A 179 12.07 -5.67 -8.77
N ARG A 180 12.12 -6.45 -9.86
CA ARG A 180 12.15 -7.89 -9.70
C ARG A 180 13.36 -8.24 -8.84
N PRO A 181 13.18 -9.00 -7.76
CA PRO A 181 14.28 -9.33 -6.87
C PRO A 181 15.39 -10.03 -7.66
N THR A 182 16.61 -9.58 -7.44
CA THR A 182 17.84 -10.09 -8.05
C THR A 182 18.60 -10.98 -7.06
N GLY A 183 19.72 -11.56 -7.53
CA GLY A 183 20.60 -12.37 -6.69
C GLY A 183 19.90 -13.54 -6.00
N VAL A 184 20.15 -13.67 -4.69
CA VAL A 184 19.63 -14.73 -3.82
C VAL A 184 18.10 -14.68 -3.66
N LEU A 185 17.47 -13.54 -3.91
CA LEU A 185 16.01 -13.39 -3.82
C LEU A 185 15.29 -13.66 -5.15
N ALA A 186 16.04 -13.83 -6.25
CA ALA A 186 15.45 -14.12 -7.55
C ALA A 186 14.72 -15.47 -7.55
N PRO A 187 13.46 -15.53 -8.01
CA PRO A 187 12.71 -16.77 -8.01
C PRO A 187 13.34 -17.78 -9.00
N ALA A 188 13.45 -19.04 -8.58
CA ALA A 188 14.05 -20.10 -9.39
C ALA A 188 13.27 -20.42 -10.69
N ARG A 189 12.02 -19.95 -10.78
CA ARG A 189 11.18 -20.01 -11.98
C ARG A 189 10.42 -18.68 -12.11
N PRO A 190 10.10 -18.24 -13.34
CA PRO A 190 9.16 -17.14 -13.53
C PRO A 190 7.85 -17.46 -12.79
N VAL A 191 7.35 -16.49 -12.04
CA VAL A 191 6.05 -16.58 -11.38
C VAL A 191 5.18 -15.47 -12.03
N GLU A 192 3.89 -15.73 -12.22
CA GLU A 192 2.92 -14.78 -12.81
C GLU A 192 2.13 -14.07 -11.69
N GLY A 193 1.81 -12.77 -11.86
CA GLY A 193 1.18 -11.91 -10.84
C GLY A 193 1.95 -10.61 -10.56
N GLU A 194 1.48 -9.79 -9.63
CA GLU A 194 2.19 -8.61 -9.06
C GLU A 194 2.56 -8.82 -7.59
N GLU A 195 2.17 -9.96 -7.00
CA GLU A 195 2.28 -10.24 -5.58
C GLU A 195 3.70 -10.63 -5.16
N ASP A 196 4.24 -9.87 -4.20
CA ASP A 196 5.42 -10.09 -3.35
C ASP A 196 6.07 -11.47 -3.50
N TRP A 197 7.04 -11.51 -4.41
CA TRP A 197 7.63 -12.71 -4.98
C TRP A 197 8.59 -13.47 -4.07
N VAL A 198 8.87 -12.92 -2.89
CA VAL A 198 9.91 -13.42 -2.00
C VAL A 198 9.32 -13.48 -0.61
N THR A 199 8.89 -14.66 -0.20
CA THR A 199 8.52 -14.85 1.19
C THR A 199 8.75 -16.30 1.58
N VAL A 200 9.20 -16.51 2.81
CA VAL A 200 8.97 -17.78 3.54
C VAL A 200 7.49 -17.92 3.90
N ARG A 201 6.54 -17.41 3.09
CA ARG A 201 5.11 -17.57 3.34
C ARG A 201 4.71 -19.04 3.16
N PRO A 202 4.04 -19.65 4.14
CA PRO A 202 3.53 -20.99 4.00
C PRO A 202 2.39 -21.04 2.98
N GLY A 203 2.55 -21.84 1.91
CA GLY A 203 1.39 -22.34 1.15
C GLY A 203 1.21 -21.90 -0.30
N ILE A 204 2.19 -21.25 -0.95
CA ILE A 204 2.14 -21.00 -2.40
C ILE A 204 3.04 -22.04 -3.12
N PRO A 205 2.48 -23.06 -3.80
CA PRO A 205 3.23 -24.23 -4.30
C PRO A 205 4.37 -23.92 -5.29
N ASN A 206 4.32 -22.74 -5.93
CA ASN A 206 5.26 -22.32 -6.96
C ASN A 206 6.26 -21.24 -6.50
N ARG A 207 6.13 -20.72 -5.27
CA ARG A 207 7.11 -19.82 -4.65
C ARG A 207 8.01 -20.65 -3.74
N ALA A 208 9.20 -21.01 -4.24
CA ALA A 208 10.17 -21.78 -3.47
C ALA A 208 11.33 -20.87 -3.07
N VAL A 209 11.55 -20.72 -1.75
CA VAL A 209 12.77 -20.08 -1.24
C VAL A 209 13.97 -20.89 -1.74
N PRO A 210 14.98 -20.24 -2.34
CA PRO A 210 16.20 -20.92 -2.74
C PRO A 210 16.82 -21.64 -1.55
N ARG A 211 17.03 -22.96 -1.70
CA ARG A 211 17.65 -23.79 -0.66
C ARG A 211 19.17 -23.68 -0.70
N PRO A 212 19.87 -23.78 0.44
CA PRO A 212 19.38 -24.14 1.79
C PRO A 212 18.89 -22.96 2.64
N VAL A 213 17.95 -23.22 3.56
CA VAL A 213 17.41 -22.25 4.54
C VAL A 213 17.74 -22.74 5.96
N VAL A 214 18.29 -21.87 6.79
CA VAL A 214 18.57 -22.10 8.22
C VAL A 214 17.60 -21.27 9.03
N TRP A 215 16.81 -21.91 9.89
CA TRP A 215 15.83 -21.23 10.75
C TRP A 215 16.44 -20.97 12.12
N VAL A 216 16.19 -19.77 12.66
CA VAL A 216 16.61 -19.39 14.01
C VAL A 216 15.39 -18.86 14.76
N ARG A 217 15.14 -19.43 15.94
CA ARG A 217 14.22 -18.86 16.93
C ARG A 217 15.03 -17.99 17.87
N LEU A 218 14.81 -16.68 17.85
CA LEU A 218 15.59 -15.75 18.67
C LEU A 218 15.13 -15.79 20.13
N ALA A 219 16.00 -15.37 21.05
CA ALA A 219 15.66 -15.22 22.47
C ALA A 219 14.95 -13.88 22.79
N THR A 220 14.27 -13.29 21.79
CA THR A 220 13.61 -11.99 21.86
C THR A 220 12.24 -12.04 21.17
N ASP A 221 11.30 -11.26 21.68
CA ASP A 221 10.01 -10.96 21.06
C ASP A 221 10.03 -9.68 20.22
N ASP A 222 11.07 -8.86 20.38
CA ASP A 222 11.29 -7.64 19.62
C ASP A 222 12.02 -7.90 18.28
N ALA A 223 11.30 -7.74 17.17
CA ALA A 223 11.81 -7.88 15.80
C ALA A 223 12.79 -6.76 15.42
N GLU A 224 12.71 -5.58 16.05
CA GLU A 224 13.62 -4.47 15.77
C GLU A 224 15.05 -4.81 16.17
N ARG A 225 15.26 -5.68 17.16
CA ARG A 225 16.62 -6.13 17.53
C ARG A 225 17.32 -6.90 16.42
N ALA A 226 16.58 -7.72 15.67
CA ALA A 226 17.11 -8.44 14.51
C ALA A 226 17.37 -7.48 13.34
N ALA A 227 16.50 -6.48 13.15
CA ALA A 227 16.70 -5.43 12.15
C ALA A 227 17.95 -4.58 12.46
N VAL A 228 18.12 -4.12 13.70
CA VAL A 228 19.30 -3.35 14.15
C VAL A 228 20.59 -4.16 13.98
N TRP A 229 20.56 -5.46 14.26
CA TRP A 229 21.69 -6.34 13.99
C TRP A 229 22.04 -6.37 12.50
N ALA A 230 21.05 -6.58 11.62
CA ALA A 230 21.27 -6.59 10.17
C ALA A 230 21.85 -5.26 9.66
N PHE A 231 21.34 -4.13 10.17
CA PHE A 231 21.90 -2.80 9.86
C PHE A 231 23.34 -2.64 10.35
N THR A 232 23.69 -3.20 11.52
CA THR A 232 25.06 -3.12 12.07
C THR A 232 26.06 -3.93 11.24
N GLU A 233 25.59 -4.98 10.58
CA GLU A 233 26.38 -5.82 9.68
C GLU A 233 26.45 -5.28 8.23
N ASP A 234 25.97 -4.05 8.00
CA ASP A 234 25.90 -3.39 6.68
C ASP A 234 25.01 -4.13 5.65
N TRP A 235 23.91 -4.73 6.10
CA TRP A 235 22.94 -5.37 5.21
C TRP A 235 21.92 -4.35 4.69
N ASN A 236 21.53 -4.50 3.42
CA ASN A 236 20.52 -3.66 2.79
C ASN A 236 19.13 -4.21 3.07
N ILE A 237 18.18 -3.31 3.30
CA ILE A 237 16.77 -3.67 3.30
C ILE A 237 16.30 -3.90 1.86
N ALA A 238 15.83 -5.12 1.57
CA ALA A 238 15.40 -5.52 0.24
C ALA A 238 13.87 -5.53 0.12
N VAL A 239 13.16 -5.96 1.16
CA VAL A 239 11.69 -6.04 1.18
C VAL A 239 11.16 -5.71 2.58
N VAL A 240 10.06 -4.95 2.64
CA VAL A 240 9.24 -4.79 3.84
C VAL A 240 7.82 -5.20 3.49
N GLY A 241 7.50 -6.47 3.75
CA GLY A 241 6.16 -7.02 3.60
C GLY A 241 5.26 -6.53 4.73
N ARG A 242 4.21 -5.78 4.36
CA ARG A 242 3.14 -5.38 5.26
C ARG A 242 2.02 -6.41 5.27
N ASP A 243 1.25 -6.44 6.35
CA ASP A 243 0.02 -7.22 6.42
C ASP A 243 -1.01 -6.60 5.48
N THR A 244 -1.21 -7.22 4.32
CA THR A 244 -2.13 -6.75 3.28
C THR A 244 -3.42 -7.57 3.19
N ASP A 245 -3.48 -8.72 3.88
CA ASP A 245 -4.60 -9.67 3.81
C ASP A 245 -5.26 -9.94 5.18
N GLY A 246 -4.83 -9.21 6.23
CA GLY A 246 -5.36 -9.35 7.59
C GLY A 246 -4.91 -10.62 8.28
N SER A 247 -3.91 -11.33 7.74
CA SER A 247 -3.36 -12.55 8.33
C SER A 247 -2.48 -12.30 9.55
N GLY A 248 -2.10 -11.04 9.80
CA GLY A 248 -1.08 -10.68 10.78
C GLY A 248 0.33 -11.10 10.37
N TRP A 249 0.54 -11.53 9.12
CA TRP A 249 1.86 -11.84 8.59
C TRP A 249 2.64 -10.56 8.28
N LYS A 250 3.82 -10.44 8.86
CA LYS A 250 4.80 -9.40 8.50
C LYS A 250 6.15 -10.04 8.24
N GLU A 251 6.86 -9.50 7.27
CA GLU A 251 8.16 -10.00 6.88
C GLU A 251 9.07 -8.87 6.43
N ALA A 252 10.23 -8.74 7.07
CA ALA A 252 11.29 -7.86 6.62
C ALA A 252 12.45 -8.70 6.07
N ILE A 253 12.94 -8.38 4.88
CA ILE A 253 14.03 -9.10 4.21
C ILE A 253 15.22 -8.17 4.06
N TYR A 254 16.35 -8.65 4.54
CA TYR A 254 17.65 -7.99 4.43
C TYR A 254 18.57 -8.84 3.55
N THR A 255 19.40 -8.21 2.73
CA THR A 255 20.39 -8.88 1.91
C THR A 255 21.78 -8.30 2.12
N THR A 256 22.80 -9.13 1.93
CA THR A 256 24.18 -8.64 1.77
C THR A 256 24.30 -7.73 0.53
N MET A 257 25.32 -6.87 0.51
CA MET A 257 25.59 -5.95 -0.62
C MET A 257 25.79 -6.66 -1.97
N ASP A 258 26.31 -7.90 -1.94
CA ASP A 258 26.50 -8.75 -3.12
C ASP A 258 25.25 -9.59 -3.47
N GLU A 259 24.19 -9.45 -2.69
CA GLU A 259 22.92 -10.18 -2.83
C GLU A 259 23.09 -11.70 -2.81
N GLU A 260 24.13 -12.24 -2.18
CA GLU A 260 24.35 -13.69 -2.10
C GLU A 260 23.70 -14.35 -0.88
N THR A 261 23.39 -13.58 0.16
CA THR A 261 22.76 -14.07 1.39
C THR A 261 21.60 -13.18 1.82
N ALA A 262 20.51 -13.79 2.27
CA ALA A 262 19.30 -13.11 2.73
C ALA A 262 18.90 -13.55 4.13
N LEU A 263 18.36 -12.60 4.90
CA LEU A 263 17.82 -12.76 6.24
C LEU A 263 16.37 -12.28 6.21
N HIS A 264 15.47 -13.18 6.55
CA HIS A 264 14.05 -12.93 6.70
C HIS A 264 13.74 -12.82 8.19
N ILE A 265 13.11 -11.73 8.59
CA ILE A 265 12.57 -11.53 9.93
C ILE A 265 11.06 -11.70 9.81
N VAL A 266 10.51 -12.71 10.48
CA VAL A 266 9.11 -13.12 10.30
C VAL A 266 8.33 -12.92 11.58
N GLU A 267 7.19 -12.24 11.47
CA GLU A 267 6.19 -12.13 12.52
C GLU A 267 4.86 -12.71 12.02
N HIS A 268 4.25 -13.59 12.83
CA HIS A 268 2.94 -14.15 12.52
C HIS A 268 2.29 -14.70 13.81
N PRO A 269 0.96 -14.56 14.00
CA PRO A 269 0.30 -15.03 15.22
C PRO A 269 0.53 -16.51 15.55
N ALA A 270 0.68 -17.38 14.54
CA ALA A 270 0.96 -18.81 14.76
C ALA A 270 2.37 -19.11 15.30
N LEU A 271 3.32 -18.17 15.22
CA LEU A 271 4.66 -18.29 15.79
C LEU A 271 4.71 -17.90 17.28
N GLY A 272 3.59 -17.40 17.81
CA GLY A 272 3.52 -16.81 19.14
C GLY A 272 4.21 -15.45 19.18
N THR A 273 4.73 -15.09 20.35
CA THR A 273 5.36 -13.78 20.59
C THR A 273 6.86 -13.78 20.26
N VAL A 274 7.47 -14.91 19.95
CA VAL A 274 8.93 -15.01 19.75
C VAL A 274 9.28 -14.80 18.28
N VAL A 275 10.31 -13.98 18.02
CA VAL A 275 10.77 -13.70 16.66
C VAL A 275 11.45 -14.93 16.06
N HIS A 276 11.06 -15.25 14.83
CA HIS A 276 11.72 -16.28 14.03
C HIS A 276 12.36 -15.64 12.81
N THR A 277 13.57 -16.10 12.50
CA THR A 277 14.27 -15.69 11.29
C THR A 277 14.57 -16.88 10.40
N ALA A 278 14.60 -16.63 9.09
CA ALA A 278 15.05 -17.58 8.10
C ALA A 278 16.24 -16.98 7.35
N VAL A 279 17.36 -17.70 7.31
CA VAL A 279 18.55 -17.27 6.59
C VAL A 279 18.79 -18.20 5.41
N HIS A 280 19.04 -17.67 4.23
CA HIS A 280 19.37 -18.49 3.06
C HIS A 280 20.40 -17.82 2.15
N GLY A 281 21.02 -18.61 1.27
CA GLY A 281 22.10 -18.15 0.40
C GLY A 281 23.47 -18.73 0.77
N THR A 282 24.53 -18.14 0.22
CA THR A 282 25.91 -18.69 0.27
C THR A 282 26.44 -18.83 1.71
N HIS A 283 26.07 -17.92 2.61
CA HIS A 283 26.61 -17.85 3.97
C HIS A 283 25.58 -18.15 5.08
N ALA A 284 24.47 -18.81 4.74
CA ALA A 284 23.33 -18.98 5.64
C ALA A 284 23.68 -19.57 7.02
N GLU A 285 24.51 -20.60 7.08
CA GLU A 285 24.91 -21.24 8.35
C GLU A 285 25.78 -20.32 9.22
N ALA A 286 26.73 -19.61 8.60
CA ALA A 286 27.61 -18.69 9.31
C ALA A 286 26.84 -17.48 9.85
N THR A 287 25.96 -16.91 9.03
CA THR A 287 25.06 -15.81 9.43
C THR A 287 24.11 -16.24 10.55
N ALA A 288 23.50 -17.43 10.46
CA ALA A 288 22.62 -17.93 11.53
C ALA A 288 23.38 -18.15 12.85
N ALA A 289 24.63 -18.62 12.78
CA ALA A 289 25.48 -18.76 13.96
C ALA A 289 25.83 -17.40 14.60
N ALA A 290 26.19 -16.40 13.78
CA ALA A 290 26.48 -15.04 14.25
C ALA A 290 25.25 -14.36 14.86
N LEU A 291 24.08 -14.50 14.21
CA LEU A 291 22.81 -13.97 14.72
C LEU A 291 22.45 -14.59 16.08
N ARG A 292 22.61 -15.92 16.21
CA ARG A 292 22.39 -16.63 17.48
C ARG A 292 23.38 -16.17 18.56
N GLU A 293 24.64 -15.93 18.21
CA GLU A 293 25.65 -15.45 19.16
C GLU A 293 25.33 -14.04 19.67
N ALA A 294 24.91 -13.15 18.77
CA ALA A 294 24.62 -11.75 19.09
C ALA A 294 23.30 -11.57 19.86
N LEU A 295 22.24 -12.28 19.46
CA LEU A 295 20.89 -12.07 19.98
C LEU A 295 20.36 -13.21 20.86
N GLY A 296 21.13 -14.29 21.00
CA GLY A 296 20.70 -15.52 21.66
C GLY A 296 19.67 -16.30 20.83
N GLY A 297 19.28 -17.47 21.34
CA GLY A 297 18.24 -18.31 20.73
C GLY A 297 18.74 -19.68 20.28
N GLU A 298 18.01 -20.27 19.35
CA GLU A 298 18.18 -21.66 18.93
C GLU A 298 18.07 -21.79 17.40
N ILE A 299 19.02 -22.50 16.79
CA ILE A 299 18.92 -22.92 15.39
C ILE A 299 18.00 -24.14 15.34
N LEU A 300 16.98 -24.08 14.49
CA LEU A 300 15.96 -25.11 14.38
C LEU A 300 16.33 -26.14 13.31
N ASP A 301 15.93 -27.40 13.51
CA ASP A 301 16.11 -28.50 12.54
C ASP A 301 15.21 -28.35 11.28
N GLY A 302 14.35 -27.33 11.24
CA GLY A 302 13.44 -27.04 10.15
C GLY A 302 12.60 -25.80 10.43
N ALA A 303 11.66 -25.51 9.54
CA ALA A 303 10.74 -24.39 9.75
C ALA A 303 9.92 -24.58 11.03
N PRO A 304 9.63 -23.49 11.75
CA PRO A 304 8.83 -23.57 12.98
C PRO A 304 7.41 -24.10 12.70
N PRO A 305 6.75 -24.69 13.72
CA PRO A 305 5.37 -25.15 13.60
C PRO A 305 4.44 -24.04 13.09
N GLY A 306 3.55 -24.35 12.15
CA GLY A 306 2.72 -23.38 11.43
C GLY A 306 3.33 -22.86 10.12
N LEU A 307 4.65 -23.00 9.92
CA LEU A 307 5.35 -22.65 8.66
C LEU A 307 5.83 -23.89 7.89
N GLU A 308 5.40 -25.10 8.22
CA GLU A 308 5.97 -26.34 7.67
C GLU A 308 5.78 -26.49 6.14
N ARG A 309 4.83 -25.74 5.56
CA ARG A 309 4.64 -25.66 4.10
C ARG A 309 5.81 -24.98 3.38
N THR A 310 6.69 -24.28 4.09
CA THR A 310 7.92 -23.67 3.57
C THR A 310 9.09 -24.67 3.52
N ALA A 311 9.03 -25.77 4.27
CA ALA A 311 10.18 -26.64 4.56
C ALA A 311 10.32 -27.90 3.69
N ARG A 312 9.39 -28.24 2.79
CA ARG A 312 9.45 -29.56 2.11
C ARG A 312 10.46 -29.61 0.97
N SER A 313 11.65 -30.15 1.25
CA SER A 313 12.60 -30.58 0.22
C SER A 313 12.09 -31.78 -0.56
N PRO A 314 12.24 -31.84 -1.90
CA PRO A 314 11.87 -33.01 -2.65
C PRO A 314 12.84 -34.13 -2.24
N LYS A 315 12.40 -35.01 -1.35
CA LYS A 315 13.09 -36.28 -1.15
C LYS A 315 13.08 -36.99 -2.49
N ALA A 316 14.29 -37.31 -2.95
CA ALA A 316 14.54 -38.15 -4.10
C ALA A 316 13.71 -39.43 -4.01
N ASP A 317 12.74 -39.57 -4.92
CA ASP A 317 12.18 -40.88 -5.23
C ASP A 317 13.27 -41.70 -5.91
N ARG A 318 13.96 -42.51 -5.10
CA ARG A 318 14.65 -43.68 -5.61
C ARG A 318 13.58 -44.57 -6.27
N PRO A 319 13.72 -44.97 -7.55
CA PRO A 319 12.85 -45.98 -8.10
C PRO A 319 13.21 -47.31 -7.42
N SER A 320 12.39 -47.70 -6.45
CA SER A 320 12.38 -49.05 -5.94
C SER A 320 11.92 -49.98 -7.06
N GLY A 321 12.66 -51.07 -7.24
CA GLY A 321 12.51 -51.98 -8.36
C GLY A 321 11.13 -52.60 -8.44
N GLY A 322 10.60 -52.62 -9.67
CA GLY A 322 9.49 -53.46 -10.07
C GLY A 322 9.83 -54.13 -11.40
N ARG A 323 10.43 -55.33 -11.35
CA ARG A 323 10.45 -56.25 -12.49
C ARG A 323 9.00 -56.47 -12.94
N PHE A 324 8.69 -56.46 -14.24
CA PHE A 324 7.86 -57.53 -14.83
C PHE A 324 7.97 -57.61 -16.36
N ARG A 325 8.35 -58.83 -16.79
CA ARG A 325 8.09 -59.61 -18.02
C ARG A 325 8.31 -59.05 -19.43
N ARG A 326 9.24 -59.78 -20.08
CA ARG A 326 9.24 -60.26 -21.48
C ARG A 326 7.84 -60.48 -22.09
N SER A 327 7.70 -60.03 -23.34
CA SER A 327 7.05 -60.82 -24.38
C SER A 327 7.76 -60.61 -25.73
N ARG A 328 8.26 -61.72 -26.28
CA ARG A 328 8.74 -61.85 -27.67
C ARG A 328 7.53 -61.99 -28.60
N SER A 329 7.52 -61.23 -29.68
CA SER A 329 7.02 -61.59 -31.03
C SER A 329 7.35 -60.39 -31.93
N GLY A 330 8.06 -60.45 -33.05
CA GLY A 330 8.19 -61.52 -34.03
C GLY A 330 7.66 -61.00 -35.38
N ARG A 331 8.59 -60.51 -36.23
CA ARG A 331 8.53 -60.36 -37.70
C ARG A 331 7.39 -59.55 -38.34
N ARG A 332 7.75 -58.54 -39.17
CA ARG A 332 7.80 -58.64 -40.66
C ARG A 332 8.06 -57.24 -41.30
N ARG A 333 9.12 -57.16 -42.14
CA ARG A 333 9.19 -56.32 -43.38
C ARG A 333 8.24 -56.93 -44.44
N PRO A 334 7.88 -56.30 -45.59
CA PRO A 334 8.52 -55.24 -46.41
C PRO A 334 7.54 -54.10 -46.81
N ARG A 335 7.85 -53.05 -47.57
CA ARG A 335 8.81 -52.75 -48.66
C ARG A 335 9.49 -51.41 -48.43
#